data_AF-A0A928EVL3-F1
#
_entry.id   AF-A0A928EVL3-F1
#
_cell.length_a   1.000
_cell.length_b   1.000
_cell.length_c   1.000
_cell.angle_alpha   90.00
_cell.angle_beta   90.00
_cell.angle_gamma   90.00
#
_symmetry.space_group_name_H-M   'P 1'
#
loop_
_entity.id
_entity.type
_entity.pdbx_description
1 polymer ?
#
loop_
_entity_poly.entity_id
_entity_poly.type
_entity_poly.pdbx_seq_one_letter_code
_entity_poly.pdbx_strand_id
1 'polypeptide(L)'
;MREISLQMINRRVSSDWWKKLVKYFVQVGDSLEIRCWKEEAAEIQKASIYGNPINDNYEVSIKGVVSKQFILELLSEDPTDKSIYNKMTKYFTINVEHKGCKFCSAHYGTEIYLIGVSDEDIAFFQNVMREYTEEDFSIAIDK
;
A
#
# COMPACT_ATOMS: atom_id res chain seq x y z
N MET A 1 -5.46 9.68 -17.93
CA MET A 1 -4.97 9.80 -16.54
C MET A 1 -3.77 8.87 -16.47
N ARG A 2 -2.63 9.31 -15.91
CA ARG A 2 -1.42 8.47 -15.89
C ARG A 2 -1.49 7.47 -14.76
N GLU A 3 -1.01 6.27 -15.03
CA GLU A 3 -1.12 5.15 -14.11
C GLU A 3 0.21 4.39 -14.02
N ILE A 4 0.53 3.90 -12.83
CA ILE A 4 1.65 2.99 -12.59
C ILE A 4 1.07 1.76 -11.91
N SER A 5 1.41 0.59 -12.43
CA SER A 5 1.18 -0.68 -11.75
C SER A 5 2.51 -1.36 -11.47
N LEU A 6 2.61 -1.95 -10.28
CA LEU A 6 3.78 -2.69 -9.83
C LEU A 6 3.32 -3.95 -9.10
N GLN A 7 3.92 -5.08 -9.44
CA GLN A 7 3.72 -6.35 -8.77
C GLN A 7 5.08 -6.97 -8.44
N MET A 8 5.29 -7.33 -7.18
CA MET A 8 6.49 -8.05 -6.76
C MET A 8 6.46 -9.50 -7.26
N ILE A 9 7.55 -9.91 -7.91
CA ILE A 9 7.79 -11.27 -8.40
C ILE A 9 8.72 -12.00 -7.41
N ASN A 10 9.82 -11.37 -7.02
CA ASN A 10 10.82 -11.95 -6.13
C ASN A 10 10.44 -11.78 -4.66
N ARG A 11 9.98 -12.85 -4.02
CA ARG A 11 9.57 -12.89 -2.61
C ARG A 11 10.74 -12.77 -1.60
N ARG A 12 11.98 -12.59 -2.07
CA ARG A 12 13.15 -12.35 -1.21
C ARG A 12 13.47 -10.87 -1.03
N VAL A 13 12.84 -9.99 -1.81
CA VAL A 13 13.04 -8.54 -1.71
C VAL A 13 12.53 -8.03 -0.36
N SER A 14 13.27 -7.14 0.28
CA SER A 14 12.88 -6.51 1.55
C SER A 14 11.68 -5.58 1.36
N SER A 15 11.06 -5.13 2.46
CA SER A 15 9.96 -4.15 2.41
C SER A 15 10.43 -2.70 2.19
N ASP A 16 11.72 -2.47 1.91
CA ASP A 16 12.29 -1.12 1.85
C ASP A 16 11.70 -0.29 0.69
N TRP A 17 11.50 -0.89 -0.49
CA TRP A 17 10.85 -0.22 -1.62
C TRP A 17 9.45 0.25 -1.25
N TRP A 18 8.67 -0.61 -0.61
CA TRP A 18 7.29 -0.33 -0.21
C TRP A 18 7.26 0.80 0.82
N LYS A 19 8.16 0.77 1.81
CA LYS A 19 8.31 1.83 2.81
C LYS A 19 8.73 3.17 2.19
N LYS A 20 9.60 3.16 1.18
CA LYS A 20 9.97 4.37 0.42
C LYS A 20 8.74 4.96 -0.30
N LEU A 21 7.91 4.13 -0.92
CA LEU A 21 6.67 4.58 -1.58
C LEU A 21 5.64 5.11 -0.58
N VAL A 22 5.39 4.40 0.54
CA VAL A 22 4.47 4.85 1.59
C VAL A 22 4.89 6.21 2.14
N LYS A 23 6.18 6.43 2.42
CA LYS A 23 6.69 7.72 2.91
C LYS A 23 6.39 8.90 1.97
N TYR A 24 6.31 8.66 0.67
CA TYR A 24 6.13 9.70 -0.33
C TYR A 24 4.64 9.93 -0.66
N PHE A 25 3.89 8.85 -0.89
CA PHE A 25 2.51 8.94 -1.37
C PHE A 25 1.44 9.05 -0.27
N VAL A 26 1.78 8.75 0.99
CA VAL A 26 0.82 8.74 2.10
C VAL A 26 1.12 9.88 3.06
N GLN A 27 0.21 10.86 3.17
CA GLN A 27 0.39 12.03 4.01
C GLN A 27 -0.71 12.16 5.06
N VAL A 28 -0.36 12.77 6.20
CA VAL A 28 -1.32 13.01 7.29
C VAL A 28 -2.46 13.90 6.80
N GLY A 29 -3.69 13.47 7.07
CA GLY A 29 -4.91 14.17 6.66
C GLY A 29 -5.51 13.67 5.34
N ASP A 30 -4.82 12.79 4.62
CA ASP A 30 -5.35 12.19 3.40
C ASP A 30 -6.53 11.25 3.70
N SER A 31 -7.41 11.09 2.71
CA SER A 31 -8.45 10.06 2.74
C SER A 31 -7.83 8.68 2.87
N LEU A 32 -8.34 7.86 3.79
CA LEU A 32 -7.85 6.51 4.04
C LEU A 32 -8.99 5.49 3.96
N GLU A 33 -8.74 4.38 3.28
CA GLU A 33 -9.50 3.15 3.40
C GLU A 33 -8.53 1.97 3.60
N ILE A 34 -8.78 1.18 4.64
CA ILE A 34 -8.08 -0.10 4.89
C ILE A 34 -9.10 -1.21 4.62
N ARG A 35 -8.73 -2.23 3.85
CA ARG A 35 -9.55 -3.41 3.60
C ARG A 35 -8.88 -4.64 4.20
N CYS A 36 -9.66 -5.45 4.88
CA CYS A 36 -9.26 -6.73 5.48
C CYS A 36 -10.28 -7.81 5.12
N TRP A 37 -9.85 -9.07 5.03
CA TRP A 37 -10.79 -10.18 4.95
C TRP A 37 -11.61 -10.29 6.25
N LYS A 38 -12.87 -10.73 6.16
CA LYS A 38 -13.75 -10.84 7.33
C LYS A 38 -13.21 -11.79 8.41
N GLU A 39 -12.40 -12.76 8.00
CA GLU A 39 -11.76 -13.74 8.86
C GLU A 39 -10.57 -13.15 9.64
N GLU A 40 -10.01 -12.02 9.21
CA GLU A 40 -8.85 -11.34 9.81
C GLU A 40 -9.27 -10.43 10.98
N ALA A 41 -9.93 -11.00 11.98
CA ALA A 41 -10.51 -10.25 13.09
C ALA A 41 -9.49 -9.41 13.87
N ALA A 42 -8.24 -9.89 14.00
CA ALA A 42 -7.18 -9.16 14.69
C ALA A 42 -6.70 -7.94 13.89
N GLU A 43 -6.60 -8.06 12.58
CA GLU A 43 -6.26 -6.97 11.66
C GLU A 43 -7.39 -5.94 11.61
N ILE A 44 -8.65 -6.38 11.52
CA ILE A 44 -9.83 -5.49 11.59
C ILE A 44 -9.83 -4.68 12.89
N GLN A 45 -9.57 -5.33 14.03
CA GLN A 45 -9.52 -4.65 15.33
C GLN A 45 -8.44 -3.55 15.35
N LYS A 46 -7.25 -3.83 14.80
CA LYS A 46 -6.17 -2.84 14.70
C LYS A 46 -6.52 -1.72 13.71
N ALA A 47 -7.04 -2.06 12.54
CA ALA A 47 -7.43 -1.09 11.51
C ALA A 47 -8.52 -0.13 12.02
N SER A 48 -9.44 -0.61 12.85
CA SER A 48 -10.56 0.17 13.43
C SER A 48 -10.11 1.31 14.33
N ILE A 49 -8.82 1.39 14.72
CA ILE A 49 -8.25 2.56 15.40
C ILE A 49 -8.18 3.76 14.45
N TYR A 50 -8.08 3.52 13.14
CA TYR A 50 -7.85 4.52 12.11
C TYR A 50 -9.11 4.93 11.33
N GLY A 51 -10.25 4.30 11.60
CA GLY A 51 -11.48 4.59 10.89
C GLY A 51 -12.67 3.75 11.35
N ASN A 52 -13.81 3.93 10.68
CA ASN A 52 -15.04 3.21 10.99
C ASN A 52 -15.16 1.97 10.10
N PRO A 53 -15.31 0.75 10.67
CA PRO A 53 -15.49 -0.46 9.89
C PRO A 53 -16.89 -0.56 9.30
N ILE A 54 -16.96 -0.96 8.03
CA ILE A 54 -18.17 -1.22 7.27
C ILE A 54 -18.02 -2.58 6.60
N ASN A 55 -19.00 -3.46 6.81
CA ASN A 55 -19.03 -4.75 6.12
C ASN A 55 -19.22 -4.54 4.61
N ASP A 56 -18.36 -5.14 3.79
CA ASP A 56 -18.41 -5.09 2.33
C ASP A 56 -18.12 -6.47 1.73
N ASN A 57 -19.18 -7.20 1.36
CA ASN A 57 -19.09 -8.54 0.76
C ASN A 57 -18.22 -9.51 1.56
N TYR A 58 -17.02 -9.85 1.09
CA TYR A 58 -16.07 -10.77 1.72
C TYR A 58 -15.08 -10.05 2.65
N GLU A 59 -15.09 -8.73 2.67
CA GLU A 59 -14.14 -7.89 3.37
C GLU A 59 -14.84 -6.96 4.36
N VAL A 60 -14.02 -6.30 5.17
CA VAL A 60 -14.41 -5.14 5.97
C VAL A 60 -13.62 -3.94 5.44
N SER A 61 -14.33 -2.88 5.06
CA SER A 61 -13.77 -1.60 4.65
C SER A 61 -13.76 -0.66 5.86
N ILE A 62 -12.58 -0.22 6.28
CA ILE A 62 -12.37 0.70 7.39
C ILE A 62 -11.99 2.05 6.81
N LYS A 63 -12.89 3.04 6.91
CA LYS A 63 -12.70 4.38 6.32
C LYS A 63 -12.40 5.43 7.37
N GLY A 64 -11.40 6.27 7.09
CA GLY A 64 -10.96 7.34 7.98
C GLY A 64 -10.02 8.31 7.30
N VAL A 65 -9.09 8.84 8.06
CA VAL A 65 -8.04 9.74 7.57
C VAL A 65 -6.67 9.27 8.03
N VAL A 66 -5.66 9.48 7.20
CA VAL A 66 -4.28 9.10 7.52
C VAL A 66 -3.82 9.90 8.75
N SER A 67 -3.40 9.17 9.79
CA SER A 67 -2.82 9.75 11.00
C SER A 67 -1.31 9.54 11.04
N LYS A 68 -0.61 10.32 11.87
CA LYS A 68 0.82 10.09 12.15
C LYS A 68 1.07 8.68 12.70
N GLN A 69 0.18 8.20 13.57
CA GLN A 69 0.27 6.88 14.16
C GLN A 69 0.17 5.77 13.10
N PHE A 70 -0.72 5.93 12.12
CA PHE A 70 -0.85 4.99 11.01
C PHE A 70 0.43 4.90 10.17
N ILE A 71 1.00 6.05 9.78
CA ILE A 71 2.26 6.07 9.02
C ILE A 71 3.39 5.42 9.85
N LEU A 72 3.51 5.74 11.13
CA LEU A 72 4.51 5.12 12.01
C LEU A 72 4.35 3.60 12.07
N GLU A 73 3.11 3.11 12.20
CA GLU A 73 2.80 1.68 12.18
C GLU A 73 3.32 1.04 10.90
N LEU A 74 2.90 1.54 9.73
CA LEU A 74 3.30 0.99 8.42
C LEU A 74 4.83 0.95 8.24
N LEU A 75 5.54 1.99 8.67
CA LEU A 75 7.00 2.06 8.50
C LEU A 75 7.77 1.18 9.49
N SER A 76 7.17 0.89 10.65
CA SER A 76 7.74 0.01 11.69
C SER A 76 7.45 -1.47 11.47
N GLU A 77 6.46 -1.80 10.64
CA GLU A 77 6.00 -3.17 10.45
C GLU A 77 7.02 -4.03 9.68
N ASP A 78 7.12 -5.30 10.07
CA ASP A 78 7.81 -6.37 9.34
C ASP A 78 7.02 -7.67 9.54
N PRO A 79 5.99 -7.94 8.71
CA PRO A 79 5.14 -9.10 8.89
C PRO A 79 5.96 -10.40 8.77
N THR A 80 5.89 -11.26 9.78
CA THR A 80 6.69 -12.50 9.80
C THR A 80 6.04 -13.66 9.03
N ASP A 81 4.72 -13.61 8.80
CA ASP A 81 4.02 -14.57 7.95
C ASP A 81 4.28 -14.27 6.47
N LYS A 82 5.36 -14.88 5.96
CA LYS A 82 5.80 -14.74 4.56
C LYS A 82 5.53 -15.99 3.70
N SER A 83 4.72 -16.92 4.21
CA SER A 83 4.57 -18.27 3.65
C SER A 83 3.84 -18.28 2.29
N ILE A 84 2.77 -17.50 2.17
CA ILE A 84 1.96 -17.38 0.94
C ILE A 84 2.32 -16.12 0.16
N TYR A 85 2.54 -15.01 0.88
CA TYR A 85 2.91 -13.70 0.34
C TYR A 85 4.14 -13.19 1.08
N ASN A 86 5.08 -12.52 0.41
CA ASN A 86 6.10 -11.74 1.13
C ASN A 86 5.49 -10.39 1.54
N LYS A 87 4.67 -10.42 2.59
CA LYS A 87 3.81 -9.30 3.03
C LYS A 87 4.64 -8.08 3.46
N MET A 88 4.18 -6.89 3.08
CA MET A 88 4.75 -5.59 3.50
C MET A 88 3.96 -4.97 4.65
N THR A 89 2.66 -5.27 4.71
CA THR A 89 1.76 -4.90 5.81
C THR A 89 0.84 -6.07 6.15
N LYS A 90 0.25 -6.05 7.34
CA LYS A 90 -0.80 -7.00 7.73
C LYS A 90 -2.17 -6.74 7.08
N TYR A 91 -2.41 -5.55 6.55
CA TYR A 91 -3.68 -5.21 5.92
C TYR A 91 -3.74 -5.69 4.47
N PHE A 92 -4.87 -6.24 4.04
CA PHE A 92 -5.00 -6.78 2.69
C PHE A 92 -4.89 -5.69 1.62
N THR A 93 -5.60 -4.58 1.80
CA THR A 93 -5.46 -3.39 0.92
C THR A 93 -5.43 -2.10 1.73
N ILE A 94 -4.59 -1.15 1.32
CA ILE A 94 -4.56 0.23 1.84
C ILE A 94 -4.75 1.18 0.65
N ASN A 95 -5.83 1.96 0.68
CA ASN A 95 -6.13 3.00 -0.28
C ASN A 95 -5.95 4.37 0.36
N VAL A 96 -5.19 5.23 -0.28
CA VAL A 96 -4.99 6.63 0.11
C VAL A 96 -5.20 7.54 -1.09
N GLU A 97 -5.89 8.65 -0.91
CA GLU A 97 -6.06 9.65 -1.96
C GLU A 97 -5.51 11.01 -1.50
N HIS A 98 -4.48 11.50 -2.23
CA HIS A 98 -3.84 12.79 -2.01
C HIS A 98 -3.99 13.66 -3.25
N LYS A 99 -4.77 14.74 -3.15
CA LYS A 99 -4.93 15.76 -4.22
C LYS A 99 -5.19 15.18 -5.63
N GLY A 100 -6.00 14.13 -5.71
CA GLY A 100 -6.35 13.47 -6.98
C GLY A 100 -5.40 12.35 -7.43
N CYS A 101 -4.26 12.16 -6.75
CA CYS A 101 -3.44 10.96 -6.89
C CYS A 101 -3.93 9.88 -5.91
N LYS A 102 -4.22 8.70 -6.43
CA LYS A 102 -4.61 7.53 -5.62
C LYS A 102 -3.44 6.58 -5.48
N PHE A 103 -3.10 6.25 -4.24
CA PHE A 103 -2.18 5.20 -3.87
C PHE A 103 -3.00 4.00 -3.38
N CYS A 104 -2.91 2.88 -4.10
CA CYS A 104 -3.48 1.61 -3.68
C CYS A 104 -2.35 0.62 -3.46
N SER A 105 -2.24 0.12 -2.23
CA SER A 105 -1.35 -0.97 -1.88
C SER A 105 -2.18 -2.22 -1.60
N ALA A 106 -2.18 -3.15 -2.56
CA ALA A 106 -3.03 -4.32 -2.57
C ALA A 106 -2.25 -5.60 -2.23
N HIS A 107 -2.99 -6.67 -1.94
CA HIS A 107 -2.45 -8.00 -1.65
C HIS A 107 -1.34 -7.98 -0.59
N TYR A 108 -1.62 -7.36 0.56
CA TYR A 108 -0.66 -7.19 1.66
C TYR A 108 0.58 -6.35 1.30
N GLY A 109 0.43 -5.50 0.29
CA GLY A 109 1.46 -4.60 -0.23
C GLY A 109 2.44 -5.24 -1.20
N THR A 110 2.15 -6.43 -1.72
CA THR A 110 2.94 -7.01 -2.83
C THR A 110 2.63 -6.36 -4.17
N GLU A 111 1.53 -5.60 -4.25
CA GLU A 111 1.09 -4.87 -5.43
C GLU A 111 0.85 -3.39 -5.10
N ILE A 112 1.25 -2.50 -6.00
CA ILE A 112 0.98 -1.07 -5.94
C ILE A 112 0.31 -0.62 -7.23
N TYR A 113 -0.75 0.16 -7.09
CA TYR A 113 -1.39 0.89 -8.18
C TYR A 113 -1.41 2.37 -7.83
N LEU A 114 -0.82 3.19 -8.70
CA LEU A 114 -0.84 4.63 -8.60
C LEU A 114 -1.67 5.19 -9.76
N ILE A 115 -2.70 5.98 -9.46
CA ILE A 115 -3.61 6.52 -10.46
C ILE A 115 -3.66 8.04 -10.33
N GLY A 116 -3.53 8.76 -11.44
CA GLY A 116 -3.52 10.23 -11.42
C GLY A 116 -2.16 10.83 -11.09
N VAL A 117 -1.08 10.12 -11.38
CA VAL A 117 0.29 10.53 -11.04
C VAL A 117 0.79 11.71 -11.89
N SER A 118 1.55 12.60 -11.24
CA SER A 118 2.30 13.69 -11.88
C SER A 118 3.64 13.21 -12.45
N ASP A 119 4.36 14.08 -13.16
CA ASP A 119 5.72 13.78 -13.63
C ASP A 119 6.70 13.62 -12.47
N GLU A 120 6.49 14.37 -11.38
CA GLU A 120 7.30 14.28 -10.17
C GLU A 120 7.11 12.92 -9.48
N ASP A 121 5.88 12.45 -9.40
CA ASP A 121 5.54 11.13 -8.84
C ASP A 121 6.16 9.99 -9.66
N ILE A 122 6.11 10.08 -10.99
CA ILE A 122 6.74 9.11 -11.89
C ILE A 122 8.26 9.12 -11.70
N ALA A 123 8.88 10.30 -11.64
CA ALA A 123 10.32 10.43 -11.46
C ALA A 123 10.77 9.87 -10.09
N PHE A 124 10.02 10.16 -9.02
CA PHE A 124 10.28 9.59 -7.70
C PHE A 124 10.16 8.07 -7.72
N PHE A 125 9.06 7.54 -8.27
CA PHE A 125 8.83 6.09 -8.39
C PHE A 125 9.98 5.42 -9.15
N GLN A 126 10.36 5.93 -10.31
CA GLN A 126 11.47 5.38 -11.10
C GLN A 126 12.79 5.41 -10.34
N ASN A 127 13.04 6.47 -9.57
CA ASN A 127 14.25 6.56 -8.75
C ASN A 127 14.24 5.54 -7.59
N VAL A 128 13.09 5.24 -6.98
CA VAL A 128 12.98 4.15 -5.99
C VAL A 128 13.22 2.80 -6.66
N MET A 129 12.61 2.58 -7.84
CA MET A 129 12.63 1.28 -8.50
C MET A 129 13.94 0.96 -9.23
N ARG A 130 14.84 1.93 -9.44
CA ARG A 130 16.14 1.73 -10.11
C ARG A 130 17.06 0.72 -9.42
N GLU A 131 16.83 0.45 -8.13
CA GLU A 131 17.61 -0.50 -7.33
C GLU A 131 17.21 -1.96 -7.60
N TYR A 132 16.14 -2.17 -8.39
CA TYR A 132 15.54 -3.48 -8.62
C TYR A 132 15.48 -3.80 -10.12
N THR A 133 15.29 -5.08 -10.42
CA THR A 133 15.28 -5.61 -11.78
C THR A 133 13.91 -6.15 -12.19
N GLU A 134 13.77 -6.52 -13.46
CA GLU A 134 12.56 -7.20 -13.96
C GLU A 134 12.36 -8.60 -13.36
N GLU A 135 13.40 -9.20 -12.77
CA GLU A 135 13.27 -10.44 -12.00
C GLU A 135 12.62 -10.20 -10.63
N ASP A 136 12.73 -8.97 -10.12
CA ASP A 136 12.18 -8.58 -8.82
C ASP A 136 10.74 -8.10 -8.92
N PHE A 137 10.41 -7.34 -9.96
CA PHE A 137 9.11 -6.70 -10.16
C PHE A 137 8.63 -6.73 -11.60
N SER A 138 7.32 -6.91 -11.78
CA SER A 138 6.61 -6.52 -12.99
C SER A 138 6.13 -5.08 -12.82
N ILE A 139 6.48 -4.19 -13.75
CA ILE A 139 6.14 -2.76 -13.69
C ILE A 139 5.56 -2.32 -15.03
N ALA A 140 4.42 -1.63 -15.01
CA ALA A 140 3.88 -0.93 -16.17
C ALA A 140 3.60 0.54 -15.83
N ILE A 141 3.92 1.44 -16.76
CA ILE A 141 3.70 2.89 -16.64
C ILE A 141 2.95 3.35 -17.89
N ASP A 142 1.68 3.71 -17.72
CA ASP A 142 0.82 4.22 -18.78
C ASP A 142 0.92 5.74 -18.84
N LYS A 143 1.33 6.25 -20.01
CA LYS A 143 1.60 7.67 -20.27
C LYS A 143 0.39 8.42 -20.80
#